data_AF-A0A452IUZ6-F1
#
_entry.id   AF-A0A452IUZ6-F1
#
_cell.length_a   1.000
_cell.length_b   1.000
_cell.length_c   1.000
_cell.angle_alpha   90.00
_cell.angle_beta   90.00
_cell.angle_gamma   90.00
#
_symmetry.space_group_name_H-M   'P 1'
#
loop_
_entity.id
_entity.type
_entity.pdbx_description
1 polymer ?
#
loop_
_entity_poly.entity_id
_entity_poly.type
_entity_poly.pdbx_seq_one_letter_code
_entity_poly.pdbx_strand_id
1 'polypeptide(L)'
;MWVHLQVEFYVQKAEAFLQLCDFQSAVLNLRKAYSLSSAKEEYVERMAFIIYLQGQCLFDQEVYWDALESFTRASELQPDNSLYRRRSIACLAALNRYHDCFRLVNEELDQDSKNPDLYILRAKLHEHFSRATLCYQDVQEAIALEPRHEEAQLLMQRLLKRAQKAKNQAMNKALKGNLKDALLKITFAIENSPFDAGYLIFRKSQYKNCSSFTLETAPELPGLQTLSCVSVESRCI
;
A
#
# COMPACT_ATOMS: atom_id res chain seq x y z
N MET A 1 -50.00 -2.65 -14.57
CA MET A 1 -50.57 -2.19 -13.28
C MET A 1 -50.30 -3.17 -12.14
N TRP A 2 -50.69 -4.45 -12.23
CA TRP A 2 -50.46 -5.44 -11.16
C TRP A 2 -48.99 -5.74 -10.84
N VAL A 3 -48.13 -5.92 -11.86
CA VAL A 3 -46.68 -6.16 -11.67
C VAL A 3 -46.00 -4.95 -11.02
N HIS A 4 -46.38 -3.73 -11.41
CA HIS A 4 -45.86 -2.50 -10.81
C HIS A 4 -46.18 -2.42 -9.31
N LEU A 5 -47.43 -2.76 -8.93
CA LEU A 5 -47.83 -2.77 -7.52
C LEU A 5 -47.05 -3.81 -6.69
N GLN A 6 -46.73 -4.97 -7.28
CA GLN A 6 -45.91 -6.00 -6.64
C GLN A 6 -44.46 -5.57 -6.47
N VAL A 7 -43.87 -4.93 -7.47
CA VAL A 7 -42.51 -4.38 -7.39
C VAL A 7 -42.44 -3.33 -6.28
N GLU A 8 -43.37 -2.38 -6.27
CA GLU A 8 -43.43 -1.32 -5.26
C GLU A 8 -43.58 -1.88 -3.84
N PHE A 9 -44.42 -2.92 -3.67
CA PHE A 9 -44.56 -3.61 -2.39
C PHE A 9 -43.24 -4.23 -1.89
N TYR A 10 -42.48 -4.90 -2.76
CA TYR A 10 -41.18 -5.45 -2.38
C TYR A 10 -40.15 -4.37 -2.08
N VAL A 11 -40.19 -3.25 -2.81
CA VAL A 11 -39.32 -2.09 -2.54
C VAL A 11 -39.63 -1.47 -1.18
N GLN A 12 -40.91 -1.26 -0.85
CA GLN A 12 -41.31 -0.72 0.46
C GLN A 12 -40.93 -1.67 1.62
N LYS A 13 -41.06 -2.98 1.41
CA LYS A 13 -40.57 -3.97 2.39
C LYS A 13 -39.06 -3.89 2.58
N ALA A 14 -38.30 -3.79 1.48
CA ALA A 14 -36.86 -3.66 1.56
C ALA A 14 -36.46 -2.41 2.36
N GLU A 15 -37.13 -1.29 2.14
CA GLU A 15 -36.91 -0.06 2.89
C GLU A 15 -37.21 -0.25 4.38
N ALA A 16 -38.35 -0.86 4.72
CA ALA A 16 -38.69 -1.14 6.11
C ALA A 16 -37.64 -2.03 6.81
N PHE A 17 -37.13 -3.07 6.13
CA PHE A 17 -36.06 -3.91 6.67
C PHE A 17 -34.73 -3.15 6.81
N LEU A 18 -34.42 -2.25 5.87
CA LEU A 18 -33.23 -1.41 5.95
C LEU A 18 -33.26 -0.48 7.17
N GLN A 19 -34.42 0.12 7.48
CA GLN A 19 -34.60 0.94 8.69
C GLN A 19 -34.43 0.13 9.99
N LEU A 20 -34.62 -1.19 9.93
CA LEU A 20 -34.36 -2.12 11.05
C LEU A 20 -32.92 -2.68 11.04
N CYS A 21 -32.07 -2.23 10.12
CA CYS A 21 -30.74 -2.77 9.86
C CYS A 21 -30.72 -4.28 9.52
N ASP A 22 -31.85 -4.84 9.07
CA ASP A 22 -31.92 -6.19 8.53
C ASP A 22 -31.54 -6.16 7.05
N PHE A 23 -30.23 -6.05 6.80
CA PHE A 23 -29.66 -5.95 5.45
C PHE A 23 -29.98 -7.17 4.59
N GLN A 24 -30.03 -8.36 5.18
CA GLN A 24 -30.30 -9.61 4.47
C GLN A 24 -31.72 -9.64 3.92
N SER A 25 -32.71 -9.34 4.77
CA SER A 25 -34.11 -9.26 4.34
C SER A 25 -34.33 -8.11 3.37
N ALA A 26 -33.66 -6.97 3.54
CA ALA A 26 -33.73 -5.86 2.61
C ALA A 26 -33.27 -6.26 1.21
N VAL A 27 -32.08 -6.85 1.09
CA VAL A 27 -31.52 -7.35 -0.19
C VAL A 27 -32.40 -8.44 -0.79
N LEU A 28 -32.96 -9.35 0.01
CA LEU A 28 -33.85 -10.40 -0.49
C LEU A 28 -35.11 -9.83 -1.14
N ASN A 29 -35.71 -8.79 -0.55
CA ASN A 29 -36.88 -8.14 -1.12
C ASN A 29 -36.53 -7.34 -2.39
N LEU A 30 -35.36 -6.67 -2.43
CA LEU A 30 -34.87 -6.03 -3.66
C LEU A 30 -34.60 -7.04 -4.77
N ARG A 31 -34.10 -8.25 -4.46
CA ARG A 31 -33.95 -9.33 -5.46
C ARG A 31 -35.28 -9.75 -6.06
N LYS A 32 -36.35 -9.78 -5.25
CA LYS A 32 -37.71 -10.06 -5.75
C LYS A 32 -38.19 -8.94 -6.67
N ALA A 33 -37.99 -7.67 -6.28
CA ALA A 33 -38.29 -6.52 -7.14
C ALA A 33 -37.51 -6.57 -8.47
N TYR A 34 -36.22 -6.88 -8.42
CA TYR A 34 -35.34 -7.06 -9.58
C TYR A 34 -35.86 -8.15 -10.54
N SER A 35 -36.37 -9.26 -10.02
CA SER A 35 -36.89 -10.36 -10.85
C SER A 35 -38.17 -10.00 -11.62
N LEU A 36 -38.94 -9.02 -11.13
CA LEU A 36 -40.24 -8.62 -11.66
C LEU A 36 -40.19 -7.35 -12.52
N SER A 37 -39.15 -6.54 -12.38
CA SER A 37 -39.03 -5.23 -13.02
C SER A 37 -38.21 -5.27 -14.32
N SER A 38 -38.50 -4.33 -15.23
CA SER A 38 -37.70 -4.05 -16.42
C SER A 38 -36.48 -3.17 -16.13
N ALA A 39 -36.55 -2.32 -15.10
CA ALA A 39 -35.49 -1.38 -14.71
C ALA A 39 -34.50 -2.04 -13.73
N LYS A 40 -33.72 -2.99 -14.24
CA LYS A 40 -32.88 -3.87 -13.42
C LYS A 40 -31.70 -3.16 -12.74
N GLU A 41 -31.12 -2.18 -13.40
CA GLU A 41 -29.91 -1.48 -12.96
C GLU A 41 -30.11 -0.81 -11.59
N GLU A 42 -31.18 -0.02 -11.42
CA GLU A 42 -31.50 0.67 -10.15
C GLU A 42 -31.50 -0.28 -8.93
N TYR A 43 -32.08 -1.47 -9.07
CA TYR A 43 -32.11 -2.43 -7.95
C TYR A 43 -30.74 -3.04 -7.68
N VAL A 44 -29.91 -3.22 -8.70
CA VAL A 44 -28.52 -3.68 -8.53
C VAL A 44 -27.72 -2.64 -7.76
N GLU A 45 -27.84 -1.36 -8.13
CA GLU A 45 -27.18 -0.27 -7.40
C GLU A 45 -27.63 -0.19 -5.94
N ARG A 46 -28.95 -0.25 -5.69
CA ARG A 46 -29.50 -0.25 -4.33
C ARG A 46 -29.05 -1.47 -3.51
N MET A 47 -29.03 -2.66 -4.12
CA MET A 47 -28.52 -3.86 -3.43
C MET A 47 -27.04 -3.73 -3.09
N ALA A 48 -26.22 -3.23 -4.02
CA ALA A 48 -24.79 -3.02 -3.79
C ALA A 48 -24.56 -2.05 -2.63
N PHE A 49 -25.31 -0.94 -2.59
CA PHE A 49 -25.24 0.04 -1.51
C PHE A 49 -25.64 -0.56 -0.15
N ILE A 50 -26.73 -1.34 -0.08
CA ILE A 50 -27.17 -1.98 1.17
C ILE A 50 -26.12 -3.00 1.66
N ILE A 51 -25.54 -3.79 0.77
CA ILE A 51 -24.48 -4.75 1.10
C ILE A 51 -23.21 -4.01 1.57
N TYR A 52 -22.88 -2.87 0.95
CA TYR A 52 -21.81 -2.00 1.42
C TYR A 52 -22.07 -1.47 2.85
N LEU A 53 -23.29 -1.04 3.16
CA LEU A 53 -23.66 -0.60 4.51
C LEU A 53 -23.52 -1.73 5.53
N GLN A 54 -23.95 -2.94 5.18
CA GLN A 54 -23.72 -4.13 6.00
C GLN A 54 -22.22 -4.34 6.25
N GLY A 55 -21.40 -4.24 5.21
CA GLY A 55 -19.94 -4.34 5.31
C GLY A 55 -19.34 -3.27 6.23
N GLN A 56 -19.85 -2.03 6.17
CA GLN A 56 -19.40 -0.95 7.05
C GLN A 56 -19.75 -1.24 8.52
N CYS A 57 -20.98 -1.69 8.81
CA CYS A 57 -21.36 -2.08 10.17
C CYS A 57 -20.50 -3.24 10.71
N LEU A 58 -20.19 -4.24 9.87
CA LEU A 58 -19.32 -5.35 10.25
C LEU A 58 -17.87 -4.90 10.47
N PHE A 59 -17.38 -3.97 9.65
CA PHE A 59 -16.06 -3.38 9.82
C PHE A 59 -15.94 -2.61 11.14
N ASP A 60 -16.95 -1.81 11.48
CA ASP A 60 -17.00 -1.05 12.74
C ASP A 60 -17.11 -1.97 13.97
N GLN A 61 -17.62 -3.18 13.78
CA GLN A 61 -17.65 -4.26 14.78
C GLN A 61 -16.36 -5.11 14.79
N GLU A 62 -15.37 -4.75 13.98
CA GLU A 62 -14.09 -5.47 13.82
C GLU A 62 -14.23 -6.90 13.28
N VAL A 63 -15.38 -7.23 12.67
CA VAL A 63 -15.63 -8.53 12.01
C VAL A 63 -15.14 -8.46 10.57
N TYR A 64 -13.82 -8.40 10.41
CA TYR A 64 -13.20 -8.04 9.13
C TYR A 64 -13.39 -9.05 8.00
N TRP A 65 -13.56 -10.35 8.31
CA TRP A 65 -13.82 -11.37 7.28
C TRP A 65 -15.20 -11.19 6.64
N ASP A 66 -16.25 -11.03 7.45
CA ASP A 66 -17.61 -10.83 6.95
C ASP A 66 -17.77 -9.46 6.29
N ALA A 67 -17.06 -8.45 6.80
CA ALA A 67 -16.97 -7.14 6.16
C ALA A 67 -16.31 -7.24 4.77
N LEU A 68 -15.21 -7.97 4.65
CA LEU A 68 -14.53 -8.21 3.37
C LEU A 68 -15.43 -8.93 2.37
N GLU A 69 -16.17 -9.95 2.80
CA GLU A 69 -17.15 -10.64 1.94
C GLU A 69 -18.22 -9.67 1.43
N SER A 70 -18.75 -8.84 2.33
CA SER A 70 -19.77 -7.83 1.99
C SER A 70 -19.24 -6.82 0.96
N PHE A 71 -18.06 -6.23 1.19
CA PHE A 71 -17.46 -5.28 0.25
C PHE A 71 -17.12 -5.91 -1.10
N THR A 72 -16.64 -7.16 -1.10
CA THR A 72 -16.35 -7.91 -2.33
C THR A 72 -17.63 -8.11 -3.15
N ARG A 73 -18.71 -8.56 -2.51
CA ARG A 73 -20.01 -8.74 -3.17
C ARG A 73 -20.62 -7.43 -3.65
N ALA A 74 -20.45 -6.33 -2.91
CA ALA A 74 -20.86 -5.01 -3.38
C ALA A 74 -20.08 -4.60 -4.64
N SER A 75 -18.77 -4.87 -4.68
CA SER A 75 -17.92 -4.58 -5.84
C SER A 75 -18.23 -5.46 -7.07
N GLU A 76 -18.70 -6.69 -6.87
CA GLU A 76 -19.17 -7.55 -7.97
C GLU A 76 -20.46 -7.01 -8.61
N LEU A 77 -21.34 -6.40 -7.81
CA LEU A 77 -22.58 -5.79 -8.30
C LEU A 77 -22.36 -4.45 -9.00
N GLN A 78 -21.36 -3.67 -8.55
CA GLN A 78 -20.97 -2.41 -9.19
C GLN A 78 -19.44 -2.35 -9.40
N PRO A 79 -18.92 -2.99 -10.47
CA PRO A 79 -17.49 -3.01 -10.76
C PRO A 79 -16.89 -1.63 -11.03
N ASP A 80 -17.67 -0.65 -11.49
CA ASP A 80 -17.12 0.68 -11.77
C ASP A 80 -16.98 1.55 -10.50
N ASN A 81 -17.56 1.11 -9.38
CA ASN A 81 -17.49 1.84 -8.11
C ASN A 81 -16.26 1.42 -7.29
N SER A 82 -15.16 2.17 -7.45
CA SER A 82 -13.90 1.93 -6.74
C SER A 82 -14.00 2.05 -5.22
N LEU A 83 -15.04 2.72 -4.67
CA LEU A 83 -15.22 2.86 -3.23
C LEU A 83 -15.34 1.49 -2.55
N TYR A 84 -16.09 0.56 -3.14
CA TYR A 84 -16.34 -0.76 -2.55
C TYR A 84 -15.06 -1.60 -2.51
N ARG A 85 -14.27 -1.60 -3.59
CA ARG A 85 -12.97 -2.29 -3.61
C ARG A 85 -11.97 -1.68 -2.65
N ARG A 86 -11.94 -0.35 -2.52
CA ARG A 86 -11.06 0.32 -1.55
C ARG A 86 -11.36 -0.08 -0.10
N ARG A 87 -12.62 -0.31 0.27
CA ARG A 87 -12.98 -0.86 1.59
C ARG A 87 -12.44 -2.28 1.81
N SER A 88 -12.44 -3.13 0.78
CA SER A 88 -11.81 -4.45 0.86
C SER A 88 -10.33 -4.37 1.22
N ILE A 89 -9.59 -3.35 0.76
CA ILE A 89 -8.18 -3.17 1.14
C ILE A 89 -8.05 -2.91 2.65
N ALA A 90 -8.93 -2.09 3.24
CA ALA A 90 -8.92 -1.83 4.67
C ALA A 90 -9.16 -3.10 5.49
N CYS A 91 -10.10 -3.96 5.08
CA CYS A 91 -10.32 -5.26 5.73
C CYS A 91 -9.10 -6.17 5.61
N LEU A 92 -8.50 -6.28 4.42
CA LEU A 92 -7.31 -7.10 4.20
C LEU A 92 -6.14 -6.64 5.08
N ALA A 93 -5.97 -5.32 5.26
CA ALA A 93 -4.94 -4.77 6.13
C ALA A 93 -5.19 -5.14 7.60
N ALA A 94 -6.42 -5.00 8.08
CA ALA A 94 -6.82 -5.40 9.43
C ALA A 94 -6.65 -6.91 9.68
N LEU A 95 -6.85 -7.73 8.64
CA LEU A 95 -6.63 -9.18 8.65
C LEU A 95 -5.14 -9.59 8.48
N ASN A 96 -4.20 -8.64 8.41
CA ASN A 96 -2.78 -8.89 8.13
C ASN A 96 -2.51 -9.61 6.79
N ARG A 97 -3.44 -9.52 5.83
CA ARG A 97 -3.29 -10.09 4.48
C ARG A 97 -2.56 -9.12 3.56
N TYR A 98 -1.31 -8.80 3.91
CA TYR A 98 -0.52 -7.76 3.26
C TYR A 98 -0.24 -8.03 1.77
N HIS A 99 -0.08 -9.30 1.37
CA HIS A 99 0.12 -9.64 -0.04
C HIS A 99 -1.12 -9.37 -0.89
N ASP A 100 -2.30 -9.68 -0.36
CA ASP A 100 -3.57 -9.39 -1.05
C ASP A 100 -3.88 -7.90 -1.07
N CYS A 101 -3.55 -7.18 0.01
CA CYS A 101 -3.57 -5.71 0.02
C CYS A 101 -2.71 -5.16 -1.12
N PHE A 102 -1.47 -5.64 -1.24
CA PHE A 102 -0.53 -5.17 -2.24
C PHE A 102 -1.03 -5.40 -3.66
N ARG A 103 -1.62 -6.57 -3.92
CA ARG A 103 -2.25 -6.88 -5.21
C ARG A 103 -3.40 -5.93 -5.52
N LEU A 104 -4.35 -5.78 -4.59
CA LEU A 104 -5.54 -4.96 -4.81
C LEU A 104 -5.22 -3.46 -4.94
N VAL A 105 -4.23 -2.97 -4.20
CA VAL A 105 -3.75 -1.57 -4.33
C VAL A 105 -3.14 -1.30 -5.72
N ASN A 106 -2.37 -2.26 -6.27
CA ASN A 106 -1.83 -2.09 -7.62
C ASN A 106 -2.94 -2.13 -8.68
N GLU A 107 -3.89 -3.05 -8.55
CA GLU A 107 -5.07 -3.11 -9.43
C GLU A 107 -5.84 -1.77 -9.40
N GLU A 108 -6.03 -1.17 -8.22
CA GLU A 108 -6.67 0.15 -8.10
C GLU A 108 -5.84 1.28 -8.72
N LEU A 109 -4.51 1.29 -8.53
CA LEU A 109 -3.62 2.29 -9.13
C LEU A 109 -3.55 2.18 -10.66
N ASP A 110 -3.71 0.99 -11.21
CA ASP A 110 -3.79 0.78 -12.67
C ASP A 110 -5.06 1.43 -13.26
N GLN A 111 -6.14 1.53 -12.46
CA GLN A 111 -7.40 2.17 -12.86
C GLN A 111 -7.44 3.67 -12.52
N ASP A 112 -6.92 4.07 -11.36
CA ASP A 112 -6.91 5.44 -10.87
C ASP A 112 -5.53 5.81 -10.31
N SER A 113 -4.68 6.31 -11.21
CA SER A 113 -3.33 6.79 -10.88
C SER A 113 -3.30 8.21 -10.29
N LYS A 114 -4.45 8.85 -10.08
CA LYS A 114 -4.52 10.22 -9.56
C LYS A 114 -4.92 10.29 -8.09
N ASN A 115 -5.12 9.15 -7.44
CA ASN A 115 -5.48 9.10 -6.04
C ASN A 115 -4.22 8.98 -5.14
N PRO A 116 -3.85 10.04 -4.39
CA PRO A 116 -2.68 10.01 -3.52
C PRO A 116 -2.79 8.99 -2.37
N ASP A 117 -4.00 8.70 -1.88
CA ASP A 117 -4.22 7.72 -0.79
C ASP A 117 -3.74 6.32 -1.18
N LEU A 118 -3.89 5.94 -2.46
CA LEU A 118 -3.46 4.64 -2.97
C LEU A 118 -1.94 4.51 -2.96
N TYR A 119 -1.22 5.56 -3.35
CA TYR A 119 0.24 5.62 -3.24
C TYR A 119 0.70 5.54 -1.78
N ILE A 120 0.03 6.26 -0.87
CA ILE A 120 0.34 6.17 0.57
C ILE A 120 0.10 4.78 1.14
N LEU A 121 -0.98 4.12 0.73
CA LEU A 121 -1.26 2.76 1.15
C LEU A 121 -0.20 1.78 0.63
N ARG A 122 0.23 1.91 -0.63
CA ARG A 122 1.32 1.10 -1.19
C ARG A 122 2.66 1.40 -0.50
N ALA A 123 2.95 2.66 -0.19
CA ALA A 123 4.14 3.07 0.53
C ALA A 123 4.22 2.43 1.93
N LYS A 124 3.11 2.36 2.66
CA LYS A 124 3.03 1.67 3.96
C LYS A 124 3.28 0.17 3.83
N LEU A 125 2.74 -0.46 2.78
CA LEU A 125 3.02 -1.88 2.49
C LEU A 125 4.50 -2.10 2.16
N HIS A 126 5.12 -1.19 1.40
CA HIS A 126 6.57 -1.22 1.15
C HIS A 126 7.38 -1.03 2.43
N GLU A 127 6.97 -0.15 3.34
CA GLU A 127 7.58 0.00 4.67
C GLU A 127 7.49 -1.31 5.46
N HIS A 128 6.33 -1.97 5.47
CA HIS A 128 6.14 -3.27 6.13
C HIS A 128 7.08 -4.35 5.56
N PHE A 129 7.27 -4.39 4.24
CA PHE A 129 8.21 -5.32 3.59
C PHE A 129 9.67 -4.85 3.61
N SER A 130 10.02 -3.79 4.36
CA SER A 130 11.38 -3.23 4.42
C SER A 130 11.94 -2.78 3.07
N ARG A 131 11.09 -2.33 2.16
CA ARG A 131 11.44 -1.81 0.82
C ARG A 131 11.44 -0.28 0.82
N ALA A 132 12.39 0.31 1.55
CA ALA A 132 12.43 1.77 1.80
C ALA A 132 12.53 2.61 0.50
N THR A 133 13.26 2.15 -0.51
CA THR A 133 13.41 2.87 -1.79
C THR A 133 12.06 3.02 -2.50
N LEU A 134 11.27 1.94 -2.56
CA LEU A 134 9.95 1.96 -3.19
C LEU A 134 8.95 2.76 -2.36
N CYS A 135 9.03 2.66 -1.03
CA CYS A 135 8.26 3.50 -0.12
C CYS A 135 8.53 4.99 -0.39
N TYR A 136 9.80 5.39 -0.54
CA TYR A 136 10.16 6.77 -0.86
C TYR A 136 9.56 7.24 -2.19
N GLN A 137 9.62 6.41 -3.24
CA GLN A 137 9.05 6.72 -4.55
C GLN A 137 7.54 6.95 -4.48
N ASP A 138 6.81 6.04 -3.83
CA ASP A 138 5.35 6.18 -3.69
C ASP A 138 4.96 7.42 -2.88
N VAL A 139 5.70 7.73 -1.80
CA VAL A 139 5.43 8.96 -1.03
C VAL A 139 5.72 10.20 -1.88
N GLN A 140 6.74 10.17 -2.73
CA GLN A 140 7.03 11.27 -3.65
C GLN A 140 5.90 11.47 -4.67
N GLU A 141 5.37 10.40 -5.26
CA GLU A 141 4.22 10.47 -6.16
C GLU A 141 2.97 11.03 -5.45
N ALA A 142 2.69 10.57 -4.23
CA ALA A 142 1.59 11.11 -3.43
C ALA A 142 1.73 12.61 -3.15
N ILE A 143 2.94 13.08 -2.80
CA ILE A 143 3.22 14.51 -2.58
C ILE A 143 3.13 15.31 -3.89
N ALA A 144 3.52 14.72 -5.03
CA ALA A 144 3.41 15.37 -6.33
C ALA A 144 1.95 15.58 -6.74
N LEU A 145 1.08 14.61 -6.46
CA LEU A 145 -0.37 14.70 -6.67
C LEU A 145 -1.03 15.68 -5.69
N GLU A 146 -0.71 15.57 -4.40
CA GLU A 146 -1.26 16.42 -3.35
C GLU A 146 -0.16 16.90 -2.38
N PRO A 147 0.39 18.11 -2.60
CA PRO A 147 1.49 18.63 -1.78
C PRO A 147 1.14 18.84 -0.30
N ARG A 148 -0.15 18.96 0.04
CA ARG A 148 -0.64 19.17 1.42
C ARG A 148 -1.14 17.90 2.09
N HIS A 149 -0.94 16.74 1.47
CA HIS A 149 -1.36 15.47 2.05
C HIS A 149 -0.58 15.17 3.34
N GLU A 150 -1.25 15.26 4.49
CA GLU A 150 -0.60 15.21 5.81
C GLU A 150 0.19 13.91 6.02
N GLU A 151 -0.42 12.77 5.70
CA GLU A 151 0.22 11.47 5.90
C GLU A 151 1.44 11.26 5.00
N ALA A 152 1.38 11.74 3.76
CA ALA A 152 2.50 11.72 2.82
C ALA A 152 3.69 12.52 3.36
N GLN A 153 3.44 13.74 3.86
CA GLN A 153 4.48 14.56 4.48
C GLN A 153 5.08 13.89 5.72
N LEU A 154 4.25 13.28 6.56
CA LEU A 154 4.71 12.59 7.76
C LEU A 154 5.59 11.37 7.41
N LEU A 155 5.20 10.57 6.41
CA LEU A 155 6.00 9.46 5.92
C LEU A 155 7.33 9.93 5.34
N MET A 156 7.32 10.98 4.52
CA MET A 156 8.54 11.57 3.96
C MET A 156 9.49 12.06 5.05
N GLN A 157 8.98 12.80 6.04
CA GLN A 157 9.79 13.26 7.18
C GLN A 157 10.42 12.10 7.95
N ARG A 158 9.67 11.00 8.16
CA ARG A 158 10.19 9.78 8.80
C ARG A 158 11.34 9.17 8.00
N LEU A 159 11.19 9.04 6.67
CA LEU A 159 12.23 8.51 5.78
C LEU A 159 13.50 9.37 5.82
N LEU A 160 13.36 10.68 5.65
CA LEU A 160 14.50 11.62 5.68
C LEU A 160 15.21 11.61 7.05
N LYS A 161 14.46 11.53 8.16
CA LYS A 161 15.03 11.43 9.50
C LYS A 161 15.82 10.13 9.70
N ARG A 162 15.31 8.99 9.20
CA ARG A 162 16.03 7.71 9.21
C ARG A 162 17.31 7.79 8.38
N ALA A 163 17.23 8.39 7.20
CA ALA A 163 18.36 8.55 6.29
C ALA A 163 19.46 9.42 6.92
N GLN A 164 19.11 10.58 7.48
CA GLN A 164 20.07 11.47 8.14
C GLN A 164 20.72 10.83 9.37
N LYS A 165 19.95 10.09 10.18
CA LYS A 165 20.49 9.34 11.32
C LYS A 165 21.51 8.29 10.84
N ALA A 166 21.20 7.58 9.76
CA ALA A 166 22.08 6.56 9.20
C ALA A 166 23.36 7.17 8.60
N LYS A 167 23.28 8.32 7.93
CA LYS A 167 24.47 9.09 7.49
C LYS A 167 25.38 9.47 8.66
N ASN A 168 24.82 9.98 9.76
CA ASN A 168 25.61 10.33 10.94
C ASN A 168 26.31 9.11 11.55
N GLN A 169 25.61 7.95 11.59
CA GLN A 169 26.21 6.69 12.01
C GLN A 169 27.32 6.23 11.07
N ALA A 170 27.14 6.37 9.75
CA ALA A 170 28.15 6.04 8.76
C ALA A 170 29.42 6.87 8.94
N MET A 171 29.27 8.18 9.15
CA MET A 171 30.40 9.09 9.39
C MET A 171 31.17 8.70 10.66
N ASN A 172 30.47 8.44 11.77
CA ASN A 172 31.09 8.01 13.02
C ASN A 172 31.84 6.68 12.89
N LYS A 173 31.32 5.74 12.10
CA LYS A 173 31.97 4.44 11.85
C LYS A 173 33.20 4.58 10.95
N ALA A 174 33.13 5.44 9.93
CA ALA A 174 34.26 5.74 9.05
C ALA A 174 35.42 6.38 9.83
N LEU A 175 35.13 7.34 10.72
CA LEU A 175 36.13 7.98 11.58
C LEU A 175 36.82 6.99 12.53
N LYS A 176 36.14 5.91 12.92
CA LYS A 176 36.70 4.82 13.74
C LYS A 176 37.47 3.78 12.91
N GLY A 177 37.65 3.98 11.61
CA GLY A 177 38.28 3.02 10.70
C GLY A 177 37.42 1.81 10.35
N ASN A 178 36.17 1.73 10.83
CA ASN A 178 35.27 0.63 10.51
C ASN A 178 34.50 0.91 9.22
N LEU A 179 35.20 0.74 8.09
CA LEU A 179 34.70 1.10 6.76
C LEU A 179 33.55 0.20 6.29
N LYS A 180 33.55 -1.09 6.66
CA LYS A 180 32.45 -2.03 6.31
C LYS A 180 31.12 -1.61 6.94
N ASP A 181 31.12 -1.31 8.24
CA ASP A 181 29.92 -0.80 8.91
C ASP A 181 29.51 0.57 8.36
N ALA A 182 30.47 1.43 8.04
CA ALA A 182 30.18 2.73 7.44
C ALA A 182 29.48 2.59 6.08
N LEU A 183 29.93 1.66 5.24
CA LEU A 183 29.30 1.33 3.96
C LEU A 183 27.86 0.82 4.14
N LEU A 184 27.61 -0.08 5.10
CA LEU A 184 26.26 -0.56 5.38
C LEU A 184 25.32 0.58 5.79
N LYS A 185 25.80 1.48 6.68
CA LYS A 185 25.01 2.61 7.17
C LYS A 185 24.71 3.65 6.08
N ILE A 186 25.64 3.91 5.17
CA ILE A 186 25.36 4.82 4.06
C ILE A 186 24.42 4.20 3.02
N THR A 187 24.50 2.89 2.77
CA THR A 187 23.55 2.20 1.89
C THR A 187 22.13 2.31 2.44
N PHE A 188 21.94 2.07 3.74
CA PHE A 188 20.64 2.27 4.40
C PHE A 188 20.14 3.71 4.30
N ALA A 189 21.04 4.71 4.37
CA ALA A 189 20.66 6.11 4.18
C ALA A 189 20.15 6.38 2.76
N ILE A 190 20.81 5.80 1.74
CA ILE A 190 20.40 5.90 0.34
C ILE A 190 19.05 5.21 0.10
N GLU A 191 18.81 4.04 0.69
CA GLU A 191 17.51 3.36 0.57
C GLU A 191 16.34 4.22 1.09
N ASN A 192 16.56 5.06 2.11
CA ASN A 192 15.54 5.95 2.66
C ASN A 192 15.48 7.33 1.98
N SER A 193 16.45 7.68 1.15
CA SER A 193 16.51 8.95 0.41
C SER A 193 17.42 8.80 -0.81
N PRO A 194 16.91 8.17 -1.90
CA PRO A 194 17.75 7.72 -3.02
C PRO A 194 18.38 8.85 -3.84
N PHE A 195 17.75 10.02 -3.85
CA PHE A 195 18.15 11.15 -4.69
C PHE A 195 19.05 12.18 -3.98
N ASP A 196 19.47 11.93 -2.73
CA ASP A 196 20.42 12.82 -2.04
C ASP A 196 21.85 12.59 -2.58
N ALA A 197 22.35 13.57 -3.35
CA ALA A 197 23.67 13.54 -3.95
C ALA A 197 24.80 13.42 -2.90
N GLY A 198 24.61 14.00 -1.71
CA GLY A 198 25.57 13.92 -0.62
C GLY A 198 25.76 12.48 -0.12
N TYR A 199 24.71 11.66 -0.13
CA TYR A 199 24.80 10.27 0.30
C TYR A 199 25.56 9.41 -0.72
N LEU A 200 25.30 9.66 -2.01
CA LEU A 200 25.99 9.00 -3.12
C LEU A 200 27.49 9.34 -3.15
N ILE A 201 27.84 10.61 -2.96
CA ILE A 201 29.24 11.07 -2.90
C ILE A 201 29.96 10.43 -1.70
N PHE A 202 29.32 10.42 -0.53
CA PHE A 202 29.91 9.80 0.66
C PHE A 202 30.14 8.30 0.46
N ARG A 203 29.16 7.57 -0.12
CA ARG A 203 29.31 6.14 -0.45
C ARG A 203 30.48 5.91 -1.40
N LYS A 204 30.63 6.70 -2.47
CA LYS A 204 31.77 6.62 -3.40
C LYS A 204 33.12 6.82 -2.70
N SER A 205 33.21 7.78 -1.77
CA SER A 205 34.43 7.99 -0.98
C SER A 205 34.77 6.78 -0.11
N GLN A 206 33.79 6.18 0.56
CA GLN A 206 34.02 4.99 1.39
C GLN A 206 34.47 3.77 0.57
N TYR A 207 33.95 3.59 -0.63
CA TYR A 207 34.41 2.52 -1.53
C TYR A 207 35.87 2.70 -1.94
N LYS A 208 36.28 3.91 -2.32
CA LYS A 208 37.68 4.20 -2.65
C LYS A 208 38.60 3.87 -1.46
N ASN A 209 38.22 4.29 -0.27
CA ASN A 209 38.98 4.03 0.96
C ASN A 209 39.01 2.53 1.33
N CYS A 210 37.94 1.77 1.06
CA CYS A 210 37.96 0.32 1.23
C CYS A 210 38.90 -0.36 0.22
N SER A 211 38.87 0.06 -1.04
CA SER A 211 39.70 -0.52 -2.10
C SER A 211 41.20 -0.25 -1.89
N SER A 212 41.56 0.94 -1.40
CA SER A 212 42.95 1.25 -1.05
C SER A 212 43.42 0.44 0.15
N PHE A 213 42.57 0.25 1.17
CA PHE A 213 42.90 -0.57 2.34
C PHE A 213 43.16 -2.04 1.98
N THR A 214 42.38 -2.60 1.05
CA THR A 214 42.60 -3.97 0.57
C THR A 214 43.89 -4.12 -0.24
N LEU A 215 44.37 -3.05 -0.86
CA LEU A 215 45.66 -3.03 -1.57
C LEU A 215 46.84 -2.87 -0.61
N GLU A 216 46.70 -2.05 0.44
CA GLU A 216 47.75 -1.81 1.44
C GLU A 216 47.95 -2.97 2.42
N THR A 217 46.93 -3.79 2.67
CA THR A 217 47.00 -4.93 3.59
C THR A 217 47.25 -6.27 2.92
N ALA A 218 47.36 -6.31 1.59
CA ALA A 218 47.72 -7.52 0.87
C ALA A 218 49.25 -7.73 0.96
N PRO A 219 49.75 -8.79 1.63
CA PRO A 219 51.11 -9.22 1.38
C PRO A 219 51.19 -9.62 -0.09
N GLU A 220 52.25 -9.20 -0.77
CA GLU A 220 52.60 -9.65 -2.12
C GLU A 220 52.71 -11.18 -2.14
N LEU A 221 51.61 -11.88 -2.42
CA LEU A 221 51.60 -13.30 -2.68
C LEU A 221 51.00 -13.51 -4.08
N PRO A 222 51.79 -14.04 -5.03
CA PRO A 222 51.31 -14.27 -6.37
C PRO A 222 50.38 -15.48 -6.36
N GLY A 223 49.12 -15.25 -6.75
CA GLY A 223 48.17 -16.31 -7.07
C GLY A 223 47.29 -16.73 -5.91
N LEU A 224 46.26 -15.93 -5.62
CA LEU A 224 44.97 -16.41 -5.10
C LEU A 224 43.90 -15.37 -5.41
N GLN A 225 42.80 -15.84 -5.99
CA GLN A 225 41.70 -15.03 -6.51
C GLN A 225 41.21 -14.01 -5.48
N THR A 226 41.09 -12.77 -5.92
CA THR A 226 40.43 -11.67 -5.25
C THR A 226 38.99 -12.08 -4.90
N LEU A 227 38.77 -12.55 -3.67
CA LEU A 227 37.44 -12.61 -3.07
C LEU A 227 36.98 -11.18 -2.88
N SER A 228 36.32 -10.71 -3.92
CA SER A 228 35.93 -9.35 -4.14
C SER A 228 34.77 -8.97 -3.22
N CYS A 229 34.77 -7.72 -2.77
CA CYS A 229 33.61 -7.04 -2.17
C CYS A 229 32.41 -6.89 -3.15
N VAL A 230 32.32 -7.71 -4.20
CA VAL A 230 31.32 -7.62 -5.30
C VAL A 230 29.96 -8.20 -4.90
N SER A 231 29.81 -8.84 -3.74
CA SER A 231 28.54 -9.46 -3.33
C SER A 231 27.43 -8.47 -2.91
N VAL A 232 27.61 -7.16 -3.05
CA VAL A 232 26.56 -6.15 -2.73
C VAL A 232 25.93 -5.50 -3.97
N GLU A 233 26.39 -5.82 -5.20
CA GLU A 233 25.83 -5.21 -6.43
C GLU A 233 24.59 -5.92 -6.99
N SER A 234 24.12 -7.04 -6.43
CA SER A 234 23.05 -7.83 -7.07
C SER A 234 21.60 -7.45 -6.72
N ARG A 235 21.33 -6.27 -6.13
CA ARG A 235 19.94 -5.82 -5.88
C ARG A 235 19.79 -4.31 -6.04
N CYS A 236 19.92 -3.81 -7.26
CA CYS A 236 19.30 -2.56 -7.74
C CYS A 236 19.68 -2.38 -9.23
N ILE A 237 19.03 -3.15 -10.10
CA ILE A 237 18.68 -2.75 -11.46
C ILE A 237 17.21 -3.07 -11.61
#